data_AF-A0A257P205-F1
#
_entry.id   AF-A0A257P205-F1
#
_cell.length_a   1.000
_cell.length_b   1.000
_cell.length_c   1.000
_cell.angle_alpha   90.00
_cell.angle_beta   90.00
_cell.angle_gamma   90.00
#
_symmetry.space_group_name_H-M   'P 1'
#
loop_
_entity.id
_entity.type
_entity.pdbx_description
1 polymer ?
#
loop_
_entity_poly.entity_id
_entity_poly.type
_entity_poly.pdbx_seq_one_letter_code
_entity_poly.pdbx_strand_id
1 'polypeptide(L)'
;MKQVAGKIKLDLAQYREMAAFAQFSSDLDPSTQKLLARGARLTELLKQPQYRPLPVEEQVISVFAGTRGYLDGIDVSKVGKFEAQLISEIKAREPAIIEAIRNDQQIKPETEKSLIAFIEAFAKSFG
;
A
#
# COMPACT_ATOMS: atom_id res chain seq x y z
N MET A 1 10.34 -5.24 6.52
CA MET A 1 9.79 -5.97 5.36
C MET A 1 8.96 -7.21 5.72
N LYS A 2 9.43 -8.12 6.59
CA LYS A 2 8.70 -9.37 6.93
C LYS A 2 7.25 -9.16 7.41
N GLN A 3 7.01 -8.13 8.22
CA GLN A 3 5.67 -7.81 8.76
C GLN A 3 4.63 -7.46 7.68
N VAL A 4 5.07 -6.89 6.55
CA VAL A 4 4.15 -6.44 5.47
C VAL A 4 4.13 -7.42 4.29
N ALA A 5 5.24 -8.12 4.04
CA ALA A 5 5.40 -9.02 2.90
C ALA A 5 4.47 -10.25 2.94
N GLY A 6 4.18 -10.78 4.13
CA GLY A 6 3.29 -11.95 4.28
C GLY A 6 1.86 -11.64 3.82
N LYS A 7 1.36 -10.46 4.19
CA LYS A 7 0.00 -10.04 3.88
C LYS A 7 -0.18 -9.73 2.39
N ILE A 8 0.72 -8.95 1.80
CA ILE A 8 0.65 -8.64 0.36
C ILE A 8 0.74 -9.90 -0.51
N LYS A 9 1.54 -10.90 -0.11
CA LYS A 9 1.64 -12.17 -0.82
C LYS A 9 0.30 -12.92 -0.84
N LEU A 10 -0.39 -12.97 0.30
CA LEU A 10 -1.69 -13.63 0.42
C LEU A 10 -2.76 -12.87 -0.38
N ASP A 11 -2.82 -11.54 -0.24
CA ASP A 11 -3.79 -10.70 -0.96
C ASP A 11 -3.63 -10.84 -2.48
N LEU A 12 -2.39 -10.83 -2.98
CA LEU A 12 -2.12 -10.99 -4.41
C LEU A 12 -2.35 -12.41 -4.93
N ALA A 13 -2.18 -13.44 -4.09
CA ALA A 13 -2.50 -14.82 -4.46
C ALA A 13 -4.01 -14.98 -4.68
N GLN A 14 -4.81 -14.52 -3.72
CA GLN A 14 -6.27 -14.54 -3.82
C GLN A 14 -6.76 -13.68 -5.00
N TYR A 15 -6.15 -12.51 -5.21
CA TYR A 15 -6.46 -11.66 -6.35
C TYR A 15 -6.27 -12.37 -7.69
N ARG A 16 -5.16 -13.09 -7.87
CA ARG A 16 -4.87 -13.80 -9.14
C ARG A 16 -5.86 -14.92 -9.40
N GLU A 17 -6.23 -15.67 -8.37
CA GLU A 17 -7.25 -16.72 -8.48
C GLU A 17 -8.59 -16.10 -8.89
N MET A 18 -9.07 -15.11 -8.14
CA MET A 18 -10.38 -14.49 -8.39
C MET A 18 -10.42 -13.70 -9.70
N ALA A 19 -9.32 -13.07 -10.12
CA ALA A 19 -9.26 -12.34 -11.38
C ALA A 19 -9.43 -13.25 -12.60
N ALA A 20 -8.96 -14.50 -12.53
CA ALA A 20 -9.21 -15.48 -13.57
C ALA A 20 -10.69 -15.91 -13.61
N PHE A 21 -11.33 -16.13 -12.46
CA PHE A 21 -12.76 -16.47 -12.38
C PHE A 21 -13.68 -15.32 -12.82
N ALA A 22 -13.33 -14.09 -12.47
CA ALA A 22 -14.08 -12.88 -12.80
C ALA A 22 -14.14 -12.59 -14.31
N GLN A 23 -13.27 -13.20 -15.13
CA GLN A 23 -13.36 -13.10 -16.59
C GLN A 23 -14.57 -13.85 -17.17
N PHE A 24 -15.12 -14.82 -16.41
CA PHE A 24 -16.18 -15.71 -16.89
C PHE A 24 -17.54 -15.50 -16.19
N SER A 25 -17.58 -14.74 -15.08
CA SER A 25 -18.81 -14.44 -14.36
C SER A 25 -19.00 -12.93 -14.23
N SER A 26 -20.16 -12.43 -14.65
CA SER A 26 -20.54 -11.02 -14.54
C SER A 26 -21.12 -10.66 -13.17
N ASP A 27 -21.57 -11.67 -12.40
CA ASP A 27 -22.18 -11.44 -11.10
C ASP A 27 -21.18 -11.81 -10.01
N LEU A 28 -20.60 -10.77 -9.41
CA LEU A 28 -19.63 -10.88 -8.32
C LEU A 28 -20.23 -10.24 -7.09
N ASP A 29 -20.22 -10.98 -5.98
CA ASP A 29 -20.64 -10.46 -4.70
C ASP A 29 -19.73 -9.29 -4.25
N PRO A 30 -20.20 -8.40 -3.36
CA PRO A 30 -19.44 -7.22 -2.94
C PRO A 30 -18.07 -7.55 -2.30
N SER A 31 -17.89 -8.74 -1.72
CA SER A 31 -16.62 -9.12 -1.11
C SER A 31 -15.58 -9.44 -2.16
N THR A 32 -15.96 -10.18 -3.22
CA THR A 32 -15.10 -10.45 -4.38
C THR A 32 -14.75 -9.17 -5.13
N GLN A 33 -15.70 -8.26 -5.32
CA GLN A 33 -15.42 -6.96 -5.94
C GLN A 33 -14.36 -6.17 -5.17
N LYS A 34 -14.46 -6.09 -3.83
CA LYS A 34 -13.46 -5.42 -2.99
C LYS A 34 -12.10 -6.09 -3.08
N LEU A 35 -12.04 -7.41 -3.12
CA LEU A 35 -10.81 -8.17 -3.26
C LEU A 35 -10.12 -7.87 -4.60
N LEU A 36 -10.87 -7.89 -5.71
CA LEU A 36 -10.35 -7.53 -7.04
C LEU A 36 -9.86 -6.08 -7.08
N ALA A 37 -10.65 -5.17 -6.53
CA ALA A 37 -10.34 -3.75 -6.46
C ALA A 37 -9.05 -3.48 -5.68
N ARG A 38 -8.85 -4.15 -4.53
CA ARG A 38 -7.61 -4.03 -3.75
C ARG A 38 -6.42 -4.67 -4.47
N GLY A 39 -6.60 -5.85 -5.04
CA GLY A 39 -5.55 -6.56 -5.77
C GLY A 39 -5.03 -5.79 -6.99
N ALA A 40 -5.91 -5.09 -7.72
CA ALA A 40 -5.52 -4.19 -8.80
C ALA A 40 -4.62 -3.04 -8.30
N ARG A 41 -4.95 -2.43 -7.16
CA ARG A 41 -4.17 -1.35 -6.54
C ARG A 41 -2.83 -1.84 -6.01
N LEU A 42 -2.79 -3.01 -5.37
CA LEU A 42 -1.55 -3.64 -4.93
C LEU A 42 -0.64 -3.98 -6.10
N THR A 43 -1.21 -4.39 -7.24
CA THR A 43 -0.44 -4.64 -8.47
C THR A 43 0.15 -3.36 -9.02
N GLU A 44 -0.61 -2.26 -9.02
CA GLU A 44 -0.11 -0.94 -9.45
C GLU A 44 0.99 -0.42 -8.53
N LEU A 45 0.84 -0.60 -7.21
CA LEU A 45 1.80 -0.18 -6.19
C LEU A 45 3.17 -0.84 -6.36
N LEU A 46 3.22 -2.06 -6.91
CA LEU A 46 4.46 -2.78 -7.16
C LEU A 46 5.17 -2.35 -8.45
N LYS A 47 4.59 -1.43 -9.24
CA LYS A 47 5.25 -0.89 -10.42
C LYS A 47 6.26 0.17 -10.01
N GLN A 48 7.51 -0.06 -10.39
CA GLN A 48 8.60 0.86 -10.11
C GLN A 48 9.21 1.39 -11.40
N PRO A 49 9.35 2.72 -11.57
CA PRO A 49 10.05 3.28 -12.71
C PRO A 49 11.54 2.92 -12.69
N GLN A 50 12.11 2.80 -13.88
CA GLN A 50 13.53 2.48 -14.05
C GLN A 50 14.42 3.53 -13.36
N TYR A 51 15.57 3.09 -12.82
CA TYR A 51 16.59 3.93 -12.18
C TYR A 51 16.14 4.69 -10.93
N ARG A 52 15.03 4.30 -10.30
CA ARG A 52 14.56 4.90 -9.04
C ARG A 52 14.49 3.86 -7.92
N PRO A 53 15.62 3.32 -7.43
CA PRO A 53 15.61 2.39 -6.31
C PRO A 53 14.99 3.04 -5.07
N LEU A 54 14.15 2.28 -4.35
CA LEU A 54 13.52 2.73 -3.11
C LEU A 54 14.22 2.06 -1.91
N PRO A 55 14.55 2.82 -0.85
CA PRO A 55 14.99 2.25 0.42
C PRO A 55 13.94 1.31 1.03
N VAL A 56 14.38 0.35 1.83
CA VAL A 56 13.50 -0.71 2.38
C VAL A 56 12.41 -0.13 3.28
N GLU A 57 12.73 0.87 4.08
CA GLU A 57 11.79 1.56 4.96
C GLU A 57 10.68 2.27 4.17
N GLU A 58 10.99 2.85 3.01
CA GLU A 58 9.99 3.47 2.12
C GLU A 58 9.11 2.41 1.46
N GLN A 59 9.70 1.30 1.01
CA GLN A 59 8.93 0.15 0.51
C GLN A 59 7.99 -0.41 1.58
N VAL A 60 8.46 -0.49 2.83
CA VAL A 60 7.65 -0.97 3.95
C VAL A 60 6.43 -0.08 4.18
N ILE A 61 6.60 1.25 4.15
CA ILE A 61 5.51 2.21 4.28
C ILE A 61 4.52 2.07 3.12
N SER A 62 5.02 1.98 1.89
CA SER A 62 4.20 1.82 0.68
C SER A 62 3.33 0.55 0.77
N VAL A 63 3.95 -0.60 1.05
CA VAL A 63 3.24 -1.88 1.18
C VAL A 63 2.30 -1.89 2.39
N PHE A 64 2.67 -1.24 3.51
CA PHE A 64 1.79 -1.08 4.66
C PHE A 64 0.52 -0.32 4.28
N ALA A 65 0.64 0.79 3.54
CA ALA A 65 -0.50 1.59 3.09
C ALA A 65 -1.45 0.74 2.21
N GLY A 66 -0.88 -0.01 1.25
CA GLY A 66 -1.64 -0.90 0.35
C GLY A 66 -2.38 -2.01 1.08
N THR A 67 -1.67 -2.78 1.88
CA THR A 67 -2.24 -3.97 2.56
C THR A 67 -3.24 -3.64 3.66
N ARG A 68 -3.25 -2.40 4.17
CA ARG A 68 -4.24 -1.92 5.15
C ARG A 68 -5.47 -1.29 4.50
N GLY A 69 -5.50 -1.14 3.17
CA GLY A 69 -6.66 -0.64 2.43
C GLY A 69 -6.77 0.88 2.35
N TYR A 70 -5.71 1.62 2.71
CA TYR A 70 -5.72 3.09 2.61
C TYR A 70 -5.76 3.60 1.17
N LEU A 71 -5.46 2.73 0.20
CA LEU A 71 -5.59 3.02 -1.22
C LEU A 71 -6.96 2.63 -1.81
N ASP A 72 -7.86 1.98 -1.06
CA ASP A 72 -9.10 1.41 -1.61
C ASP A 72 -10.02 2.49 -2.23
N GLY A 73 -9.97 3.73 -1.73
CA GLY A 73 -10.72 4.87 -2.28
C GLY A 73 -10.04 5.59 -3.46
N ILE A 74 -8.83 5.18 -3.84
CA ILE A 74 -8.01 5.86 -4.86
C ILE A 74 -8.19 5.15 -6.19
N ASP A 75 -8.31 5.91 -7.28
CA ASP A 75 -8.28 5.37 -8.64
C ASP A 75 -6.97 4.64 -8.92
N VAL A 76 -7.04 3.48 -9.60
CA VAL A 76 -5.86 2.66 -9.90
C VAL A 76 -4.78 3.48 -10.63
N SER A 77 -5.16 4.33 -11.57
CA SER A 77 -4.23 5.20 -12.32
C SER A 77 -3.49 6.24 -11.46
N LYS A 78 -3.98 6.53 -10.25
CA LYS A 78 -3.41 7.50 -9.32
C LYS A 78 -2.54 6.85 -8.23
N VAL A 79 -2.51 5.52 -8.11
CA VAL A 79 -1.76 4.81 -7.06
C VAL A 79 -0.27 5.17 -7.05
N GLY A 80 0.39 5.20 -8.21
CA GLY A 80 1.81 5.58 -8.27
C GLY A 80 2.07 7.04 -7.86
N LYS A 81 1.11 7.95 -8.11
CA LYS A 81 1.19 9.34 -7.64
C LYS A 81 0.99 9.42 -6.12
N PHE A 82 0.05 8.64 -5.59
CA PHE A 82 -0.19 8.52 -4.15
C PHE A 82 1.06 8.07 -3.42
N GLU A 83 1.70 6.99 -3.87
CA GLU A 83 2.94 6.49 -3.26
C GLU A 83 4.04 7.55 -3.26
N ALA A 84 4.31 8.16 -4.41
CA ALA A 84 5.36 9.16 -4.54
C ALA A 84 5.12 10.37 -3.61
N GLN A 85 3.88 10.85 -3.54
CA GLN A 85 3.53 11.97 -2.66
C GLN A 85 3.52 11.58 -1.19
N LEU A 86 3.00 10.40 -0.83
CA LEU A 86 3.00 9.90 0.54
C LEU A 86 4.43 9.85 1.09
N ILE A 87 5.36 9.25 0.34
CA ILE A 87 6.75 9.14 0.75
C ILE A 87 7.41 10.53 0.84
N SER A 88 7.12 11.43 -0.10
CA SER A 88 7.65 12.80 -0.05
C SER A 88 7.14 13.57 1.16
N GLU A 89 5.86 13.45 1.49
CA GLU A 89 5.23 14.16 2.61
C GLU A 89 5.68 13.61 3.96
N ILE A 90 5.84 12.29 4.11
CA ILE A 90 6.40 11.71 5.33
C ILE A 90 7.84 12.22 5.54
N LYS A 91 8.66 12.25 4.48
CA LYS A 91 10.03 12.79 4.57
C LYS A 91 10.05 14.26 5.00
N ALA A 92 9.08 15.06 4.54
CA ALA A 92 9.03 16.48 4.83
C ALA A 92 8.49 16.80 6.22
N ARG A 93 7.46 16.07 6.68
CA ARG A 93 6.71 16.39 7.91
C ARG A 93 7.09 15.51 9.10
N GLU A 94 7.28 14.22 8.87
CA GLU A 94 7.54 13.23 9.91
C GLU A 94 8.69 12.27 9.55
N PRO A 95 9.91 12.78 9.30
CA PRO A 95 11.06 11.94 8.95
C PRO A 95 11.41 10.93 10.03
N ALA A 96 11.06 11.22 11.29
CA ALA A 96 11.26 10.33 12.43
C ALA A 96 10.58 8.95 12.25
N ILE A 97 9.47 8.86 11.52
CA ILE A 97 8.82 7.57 11.21
C ILE A 97 9.74 6.70 10.34
N ILE A 98 10.34 7.30 9.31
CA ILE A 98 11.24 6.60 8.37
C ILE A 98 12.50 6.16 9.12
N GLU A 99 13.06 7.03 9.95
CA GLU A 99 14.25 6.74 10.76
C GLU A 99 13.98 5.62 11.78
N ALA A 100 12.84 5.65 12.46
CA ALA A 100 12.45 4.60 13.40
C ALA A 100 12.35 3.23 12.70
N ILE A 101 11.68 3.16 11.55
CA ILE A 101 11.56 1.91 10.78
C ILE A 101 12.94 1.43 10.29
N ARG A 102 13.81 2.35 9.87
CA ARG A 102 15.18 2.02 9.41
C ARG A 102 16.02 1.46 10.55
N ASN A 103 16.03 2.12 11.71
CA ASN A 103 16.87 1.76 12.85
C ASN A 103 16.37 0.50 13.56
N ASP A 104 15.06 0.39 13.78
CA ASP A 104 14.46 -0.73 14.49
C ASP A 104 14.28 -1.97 13.60
N GLN A 105 14.33 -1.79 12.27
CA GLN A 105 14.07 -2.82 11.26
C GLN A 105 12.68 -3.48 11.37
N GLN A 106 11.79 -2.87 12.14
CA GLN A 106 10.43 -3.30 12.41
C GLN A 106 9.53 -2.08 12.63
N ILE A 107 8.25 -2.24 12.34
CA ILE A 107 7.23 -1.26 12.72
C ILE A 107 6.83 -1.58 14.16
N LYS A 108 7.30 -0.78 15.13
CA LYS A 108 6.89 -0.87 16.53
C LYS A 108 5.48 -0.30 16.72
N PRO A 109 4.76 -0.68 17.79
CA PRO A 109 3.39 -0.19 18.02
C PRO A 109 3.26 1.33 18.09
N GLU A 110 4.27 2.03 18.61
CA GLU A 110 4.28 3.50 18.67
C GLU A 110 4.42 4.12 17.28
N THR A 111 5.40 3.65 16.50
CA THR A 111 5.62 4.07 15.11
C THR A 111 4.42 3.72 14.22
N GLU A 112 3.78 2.57 14.46
CA GLU A 112 2.58 2.16 13.73
C GLU A 112 1.43 3.15 13.94
N LYS A 113 1.21 3.60 15.18
CA LYS A 113 0.17 4.59 15.48
C LYS A 113 0.41 5.92 14.75
N SER A 114 1.63 6.43 14.79
CA SER A 114 1.99 7.67 14.07
C SER A 114 1.84 7.49 12.55
N LEU A 115 2.32 6.36 12.02
CA LEU A 115 2.20 6.03 10.61
C LEU A 115 0.73 5.94 10.15
N ILE A 116 -0.13 5.30 10.94
CA ILE A 116 -1.58 5.22 10.65
C ILE A 116 -2.19 6.61 10.63
N ALA A 117 -1.96 7.42 11.67
CA ALA A 117 -2.51 8.77 11.76
C ALA A 117 -2.07 9.63 10.57
N PHE A 118 -0.81 9.54 10.17
CA PHE A 118 -0.28 10.24 9.02
C PHE A 118 -0.93 9.80 7.70
N ILE A 119 -0.97 8.48 7.45
CA ILE A 119 -1.56 7.94 6.21
C ILE A 119 -3.05 8.29 6.11
N GLU A 120 -3.80 8.23 7.21
CA GLU A 120 -5.21 8.58 7.22
C GLU A 120 -5.45 10.06 6.92
N ALA A 121 -4.65 10.95 7.52
CA ALA A 121 -4.71 12.38 7.24
C ALA A 121 -4.36 12.67 5.77
N PHE A 122 -3.32 12.01 5.26
CA PHE A 122 -2.89 12.14 3.87
C PHE A 122 -3.91 11.58 2.87
N ALA A 123 -4.47 10.40 3.13
CA ALA A 123 -5.47 9.79 2.25
C ALA A 123 -6.75 10.63 2.16
N LYS A 124 -7.11 11.38 3.21
CA LYS A 124 -8.23 12.33 3.19
C LYS A 124 -7.93 13.60 2.40
N SER A 125 -6.67 14.05 2.37
CA SER A 125 -6.27 15.23 1.61
C SER A 125 -5.89 14.93 0.16
N PHE A 126 -5.58 13.66 -0.15
CA PHE A 126 -5.22 13.20 -1.47
C PHE A 126 -6.45 13.01 -2.38
N GLY A 127 -6.45 13.69 -3.53
CA GLY A 127 -7.52 13.66 -4.54
C GLY A 127 -7.05 13.25 -5.92
#